data_AF-K1S683-F1
#
_entry.id   AF-K1S683-F1
#
_cell.length_a   1.000
_cell.length_b   1.000
_cell.length_c   1.000
_cell.angle_alpha   90.00
_cell.angle_beta   90.00
_cell.angle_gamma   90.00
#
_symmetry.space_group_name_H-M   'P 1'
#
loop_
_entity.id
_entity.type
_entity.pdbx_description
1 polymer ?
#
loop_
_entity_poly.entity_id
_entity_poly.type
_entity_poly.pdbx_seq_one_letter_code
_entity_poly.pdbx_strand_id
1 'polypeptide(L)'
;MDTTLVDIQTVASPGELKDNAFIEWKESFELEETTGTFLTGGTGGINDKPTNEAHTMFMQLLENYAFNVVVVMETDTKLQEVYKSWTIRMRDEMGIKFQTVMYNCEADYEGIINVMNTKDVIPWVAGAEAACGVNKACTNMLYDGELEEINCQYTQAELENAITSGKFVIHKCGDELRVLRDINSLTTVTEDKGSIFQENQTIRMIDYIADNVASVFNSKYIGKIPNDDAGRNSLRNDIREVFKHLESIRAIEDFSEEDISVERGTERRSVVILTNVTVIGLMDKLYMTTVIN
;
A
#
# COMPACT_ATOMS: atom_id res chain seq x y z
N MET A 1 -2.11 -9.95 -32.47
CA MET A 1 -0.70 -10.08 -32.04
C MET A 1 0.15 -9.34 -33.05
N ASP A 2 1.18 -8.67 -32.56
CA ASP A 2 2.21 -8.06 -33.40
C ASP A 2 2.79 -9.10 -34.37
N THR A 3 3.28 -8.67 -35.53
CA THR A 3 3.90 -9.57 -36.54
C THR A 3 5.28 -10.13 -36.13
N THR A 4 5.62 -9.98 -34.85
CA THR A 4 6.90 -10.37 -34.27
C THR A 4 6.97 -11.88 -34.07
N LEU A 5 7.98 -12.52 -34.63
CA LEU A 5 8.27 -13.94 -34.39
C LEU A 5 8.65 -14.16 -32.93
N VAL A 6 7.84 -14.92 -32.19
CA VAL A 6 8.06 -15.20 -30.75
C VAL A 6 8.60 -16.59 -30.47
N ASP A 7 8.48 -17.53 -31.41
CA ASP A 7 9.01 -18.89 -31.31
C ASP A 7 9.25 -19.48 -32.70
N ILE A 8 10.28 -20.32 -32.84
CA ILE A 8 10.56 -21.09 -34.06
C ILE A 8 11.06 -22.49 -33.66
N GLN A 9 10.39 -23.52 -34.17
CA GLN A 9 10.76 -24.91 -33.96
C GLN A 9 10.96 -25.59 -35.31
N THR A 10 12.12 -26.23 -35.49
CA THR A 10 12.40 -27.07 -36.66
C THR A 10 12.33 -28.52 -36.22
N VAL A 11 11.35 -29.25 -36.72
CA VAL A 11 11.03 -30.62 -36.31
C VAL A 11 10.81 -31.50 -37.54
N ALA A 12 11.09 -32.80 -37.41
CA ALA A 12 10.79 -33.77 -38.46
C ALA A 12 9.38 -34.36 -38.34
N SER A 13 8.79 -34.30 -37.15
CA SER A 13 7.47 -34.86 -36.86
C SER A 13 6.67 -34.01 -35.86
N PRO A 14 5.32 -34.09 -35.87
CA PRO A 14 4.48 -33.35 -34.92
C PRO A 14 4.82 -33.64 -33.45
N GLY A 15 5.25 -34.87 -33.13
CA GLY A 15 5.58 -35.29 -31.76
C GLY A 15 6.89 -34.70 -31.20
N GLU A 16 7.67 -33.98 -32.01
CA GLU A 16 8.85 -33.26 -31.55
C GLU A 16 8.55 -31.81 -31.17
N LEU A 17 7.34 -31.31 -31.50
CA LEU A 17 6.91 -29.98 -31.10
C LEU A 17 6.71 -29.92 -29.60
N LYS A 18 7.25 -28.87 -28.99
CA LYS A 18 7.11 -28.58 -27.58
C LYS A 18 6.21 -27.38 -27.38
N ASP A 19 5.37 -27.46 -26.36
CA ASP A 19 4.61 -26.32 -25.91
C ASP A 19 5.54 -25.16 -25.56
N ASN A 20 5.04 -23.95 -25.74
CA ASN A 20 5.74 -22.74 -25.36
C ASN A 20 4.79 -21.82 -24.57
N ALA A 21 5.25 -20.62 -24.21
CA ALA A 21 4.46 -19.68 -23.42
C ALA A 21 3.19 -19.14 -24.13
N PHE A 22 3.02 -19.42 -25.43
CA PHE A 22 1.95 -18.88 -26.27
C PHE A 22 1.00 -19.94 -26.80
N ILE A 23 1.50 -21.16 -27.07
CA ILE A 23 0.73 -22.25 -27.66
C ILE A 23 1.00 -23.57 -26.97
N GLU A 24 -0.06 -24.34 -26.82
CA GLU A 24 -0.04 -25.76 -26.45
C GLU A 24 -0.40 -26.58 -27.68
N TRP A 25 0.46 -27.55 -28.02
CA TRP A 25 0.25 -28.43 -29.16
C TRP A 25 -0.66 -29.60 -28.77
N LYS A 26 -1.53 -29.98 -29.69
CA LYS A 26 -2.39 -31.17 -29.49
C LYS A 26 -1.56 -32.43 -29.63
N GLU A 27 -1.94 -33.49 -28.91
CA GLU A 27 -1.22 -34.78 -28.92
C GLU A 27 -1.19 -35.47 -30.30
N SER A 28 -2.11 -35.14 -31.22
CA SER A 28 -2.19 -35.74 -32.55
C SER A 28 -2.72 -34.77 -33.59
N PHE A 29 -1.90 -34.48 -34.61
CA PHE A 29 -2.22 -33.71 -35.80
C PHE A 29 -1.18 -33.99 -36.89
N GLU A 30 -1.46 -33.59 -38.13
CA GLU A 30 -0.51 -33.67 -39.24
C GLU A 30 0.14 -32.30 -39.47
N LEU A 31 1.43 -32.29 -39.78
CA LEU A 31 2.13 -31.08 -40.18
C LEU A 31 1.87 -30.84 -41.67
N GLU A 32 1.15 -29.76 -41.96
CA GLU A 32 0.93 -29.27 -43.32
C GLU A 32 1.59 -27.90 -43.49
N GLU A 33 2.19 -27.66 -44.66
CA GLU A 33 2.68 -26.33 -45.00
C GLU A 33 1.52 -25.34 -45.04
N THR A 34 1.64 -24.25 -44.30
CA THR A 34 0.65 -23.17 -44.26
C THR A 34 1.35 -21.83 -44.43
N THR A 35 0.70 -20.88 -45.11
CA THR A 35 1.16 -19.48 -45.20
C THR A 35 0.90 -18.68 -43.92
N GLY A 36 0.31 -19.32 -42.91
CA GLY A 36 0.00 -18.74 -41.60
C GLY A 36 -1.45 -19.02 -41.20
N THR A 37 -1.64 -19.76 -40.11
CA THR A 37 -2.95 -20.02 -39.52
C THR A 37 -3.06 -19.26 -38.20
N PHE A 38 -3.97 -18.30 -38.12
CA PHE A 38 -4.19 -17.52 -36.91
C PHE A 38 -5.08 -18.27 -35.91
N LEU A 39 -4.72 -18.23 -34.63
CA LEU A 39 -5.61 -18.66 -33.55
C LEU A 39 -6.84 -17.74 -33.52
N THR A 40 -8.02 -18.33 -33.33
CA THR A 40 -9.30 -17.63 -33.27
C THR A 40 -10.08 -18.10 -32.03
N GLY A 41 -11.14 -17.38 -31.65
CA GLY A 41 -12.04 -17.80 -30.57
C GLY A 41 -11.63 -17.38 -29.15
N GLY A 42 -10.58 -16.57 -28.99
CA GLY A 42 -10.27 -15.95 -27.70
C GLY A 42 -11.36 -14.95 -27.29
N THR A 43 -11.95 -15.16 -26.11
CA THR A 43 -13.05 -14.32 -25.59
C THR A 43 -12.68 -13.51 -24.35
N GLY A 44 -11.49 -13.70 -23.77
CA GLY A 44 -10.99 -12.95 -22.62
C GLY A 44 -10.15 -11.75 -23.08
N GLY A 45 -10.78 -10.58 -23.19
CA GLY A 45 -10.13 -9.34 -23.61
C GLY A 45 -9.88 -8.38 -22.46
N ILE A 46 -9.05 -7.37 -22.68
CA ILE A 46 -8.79 -6.25 -21.74
C ILE A 46 -10.06 -5.46 -21.36
N ASN A 47 -11.16 -5.68 -22.08
CA ASN A 47 -12.47 -5.06 -21.84
C ASN A 47 -13.41 -5.92 -20.99
N ASP A 48 -13.05 -7.17 -20.68
CA ASP A 48 -13.82 -8.00 -19.76
C ASP A 48 -13.52 -7.54 -18.34
N LYS A 49 -14.52 -6.92 -17.71
CA LYS A 49 -14.40 -6.52 -16.32
C LYS A 49 -14.31 -7.77 -15.44
N PRO A 50 -13.41 -7.79 -14.43
CA PRO A 50 -13.38 -8.88 -13.47
C PRO A 50 -14.76 -9.06 -12.82
N THR A 51 -15.16 -10.31 -12.59
CA THR A 51 -16.42 -10.58 -11.89
C THR A 51 -16.26 -10.31 -10.39
N ASN A 52 -17.37 -10.20 -9.65
CA ASN A 52 -17.33 -10.06 -8.19
C ASN A 52 -16.62 -11.24 -7.51
N GLU A 53 -16.73 -12.44 -8.07
CA GLU A 53 -16.00 -13.62 -7.61
C GLU A 53 -14.49 -13.47 -7.80
N ALA A 54 -14.05 -12.87 -8.92
CA ALA A 54 -12.63 -12.59 -9.16
C ALA A 54 -12.06 -11.59 -8.14
N HIS A 55 -12.80 -10.53 -7.80
CA HIS A 55 -12.41 -9.60 -6.73
C HIS A 55 -12.32 -10.27 -5.36
N THR A 56 -13.27 -11.16 -5.06
CA THR A 56 -13.25 -11.93 -3.79
C THR A 56 -12.03 -12.85 -3.73
N MET A 57 -11.74 -13.57 -4.82
CA MET A 57 -10.58 -14.44 -4.92
C MET A 57 -9.27 -13.64 -4.83
N PHE A 58 -9.21 -12.45 -5.42
CA PHE A 58 -8.06 -11.55 -5.29
C PHE A 58 -7.79 -11.18 -3.83
N MET A 59 -8.81 -10.73 -3.09
CA MET A 59 -8.66 -10.39 -1.67
C MET A 59 -8.18 -11.59 -0.84
N GLN A 60 -8.72 -12.79 -1.08
CA GLN A 60 -8.32 -14.02 -0.39
C GLN A 60 -6.87 -14.43 -0.70
N LEU A 61 -6.45 -14.29 -1.95
CA LEU A 61 -5.09 -14.63 -2.35
C LEU A 61 -4.08 -13.69 -1.70
N LEU A 62 -4.39 -12.39 -1.64
CA LEU A 62 -3.52 -11.38 -1.01
C LEU A 62 -3.18 -11.69 0.44
N GLU A 63 -4.06 -12.33 1.21
CA GLU A 63 -3.79 -12.70 2.61
C GLU A 63 -2.54 -13.58 2.80
N ASN A 64 -2.04 -14.21 1.73
CA ASN A 64 -0.82 -15.03 1.73
C ASN A 64 0.45 -14.28 1.31
N TYR A 65 0.37 -12.99 0.99
CA TYR A 65 1.48 -12.18 0.51
C TYR A 65 1.81 -11.07 1.51
N ALA A 66 3.08 -10.66 1.52
CA ALA A 66 3.49 -9.42 2.16
C ALA A 66 3.39 -8.28 1.14
N PHE A 67 2.62 -7.25 1.46
CA PHE A 67 2.41 -6.06 0.63
C PHE A 67 2.11 -4.86 1.52
N ASN A 68 2.38 -3.65 1.02
CA ASN A 68 2.15 -2.41 1.77
C ASN A 68 0.95 -1.62 1.23
N VAL A 69 0.63 -1.75 -0.06
CA VAL A 69 -0.41 -0.98 -0.72
C VAL A 69 -1.23 -1.86 -1.65
N VAL A 70 -2.55 -1.69 -1.64
CA VAL A 70 -3.49 -2.31 -2.56
C VAL A 70 -4.12 -1.25 -3.46
N VAL A 71 -4.18 -1.56 -4.75
CA VAL A 71 -4.79 -0.69 -5.77
C VAL A 71 -6.18 -1.19 -6.12
N VAL A 72 -7.16 -0.29 -6.06
CA VAL A 72 -8.52 -0.55 -6.54
C VAL A 72 -8.90 0.53 -7.54
N MET A 73 -8.82 0.19 -8.83
CA MET A 73 -9.18 1.10 -9.94
C MET A 73 -10.68 1.10 -10.24
N GLU A 74 -11.47 0.29 -9.51
CA GLU A 74 -12.91 0.20 -9.69
C GLU A 74 -13.62 1.44 -9.14
N THR A 75 -14.61 1.91 -9.89
CA THR A 75 -15.42 3.09 -9.53
C THR A 75 -16.83 2.72 -9.09
N ASP A 76 -17.18 1.42 -9.09
CA ASP A 76 -18.44 0.95 -8.51
C ASP A 76 -18.40 1.10 -6.99
N THR A 77 -19.33 1.89 -6.45
CA THR A 77 -19.33 2.26 -5.04
C THR A 77 -19.60 1.07 -4.11
N LYS A 78 -20.35 0.06 -4.56
CA LYS A 78 -20.59 -1.15 -3.75
C LYS A 78 -19.31 -1.97 -3.64
N LEU A 79 -18.57 -2.10 -4.74
CA LEU A 79 -17.30 -2.80 -4.73
C LEU A 79 -16.25 -2.05 -3.90
N GLN A 80 -16.19 -0.73 -4.00
CA GLN A 80 -15.34 0.09 -3.13
C GLN A 80 -15.67 -0.11 -1.64
N GLU A 81 -16.95 -0.21 -1.27
CA GLU A 81 -17.36 -0.48 0.12
C GLU A 81 -16.92 -1.88 0.59
N VAL A 82 -16.92 -2.87 -0.30
CA VAL A 82 -16.38 -4.21 0.00
C VAL A 82 -14.88 -4.13 0.27
N TYR A 83 -14.11 -3.43 -0.56
CA TYR A 83 -12.67 -3.23 -0.36
C TYR A 83 -12.36 -2.43 0.91
N LYS A 84 -13.16 -1.40 1.21
CA LYS A 84 -13.07 -0.64 2.46
C LYS A 84 -13.27 -1.57 3.67
N SER A 85 -14.37 -2.33 3.68
CA SER A 85 -14.69 -3.26 4.77
C SER A 85 -13.60 -4.32 4.95
N TRP A 86 -13.08 -4.85 3.85
CA TRP A 86 -11.96 -5.78 3.87
C TRP A 86 -10.70 -5.13 4.45
N THR A 87 -10.34 -3.93 3.99
CA THR A 87 -9.15 -3.20 4.50
C THR A 87 -9.24 -2.97 6.01
N ILE A 88 -10.40 -2.53 6.51
CA ILE A 88 -10.64 -2.34 7.95
C ILE A 88 -10.46 -3.65 8.71
N ARG A 89 -11.11 -4.73 8.27
CA ARG A 89 -11.00 -6.05 8.91
C ARG A 89 -9.56 -6.54 8.97
N MET A 90 -8.83 -6.42 7.86
CA MET A 90 -7.45 -6.90 7.80
C MET A 90 -6.54 -6.11 8.74
N ARG A 91 -6.67 -4.79 8.76
CA ARG A 91 -5.85 -3.92 9.61
C ARG A 91 -6.21 -4.03 11.09
N ASP A 92 -7.49 -3.94 11.43
CA ASP A 92 -7.92 -3.73 12.82
C ASP A 92 -8.16 -5.06 13.55
N GLU A 93 -8.63 -6.09 12.85
CA GLU A 93 -8.94 -7.40 13.45
C GLU A 93 -7.84 -8.43 13.22
N MET A 94 -7.27 -8.49 12.00
CA MET A 94 -6.26 -9.50 11.65
C MET A 94 -4.82 -9.03 11.87
N GLY A 95 -4.62 -7.72 12.12
CA GLY A 95 -3.30 -7.14 12.33
C GLY A 95 -2.41 -7.06 11.09
N ILE A 96 -2.98 -7.23 9.89
CA ILE A 96 -2.28 -7.15 8.60
C ILE A 96 -2.34 -5.70 8.11
N LYS A 97 -1.20 -5.01 8.12
CA LYS A 97 -1.11 -3.56 7.92
C LYS A 97 -0.76 -3.21 6.46
N PHE A 98 -1.66 -2.48 5.81
CA PHE A 98 -1.48 -1.93 4.45
C PHE A 98 -2.45 -0.76 4.22
N GLN A 99 -2.23 0.03 3.18
CA GLN A 99 -3.19 1.04 2.73
C GLN A 99 -3.83 0.66 1.39
N THR A 100 -5.10 1.01 1.20
CA THR A 100 -5.82 0.81 -0.07
C THR A 100 -6.02 2.15 -0.76
N VAL A 101 -5.61 2.27 -2.01
CA VAL A 101 -5.78 3.48 -2.81
C VAL A 101 -7.00 3.34 -3.71
N MET A 102 -7.93 4.28 -3.60
CA MET A 102 -9.20 4.29 -4.33
C MET A 102 -9.52 5.67 -4.89
N TYR A 103 -10.26 5.69 -6.00
CA TYR A 103 -10.72 6.93 -6.63
C TYR A 103 -12.01 7.39 -5.96
N ASN A 104 -12.01 8.64 -5.47
CA ASN A 104 -13.17 9.33 -4.94
C ASN A 104 -14.00 8.49 -3.94
N CYS A 105 -13.31 7.81 -3.03
CA CYS A 105 -13.90 6.98 -1.97
C CYS A 105 -13.75 7.68 -0.61
N GLU A 106 -14.82 8.30 -0.13
CA GLU A 106 -14.88 8.99 1.16
C GLU A 106 -15.06 7.97 2.31
N ALA A 107 -14.02 7.19 2.57
CA ALA A 107 -14.09 6.06 3.48
C ALA A 107 -14.04 6.44 4.97
N ASP A 108 -13.56 7.64 5.32
CA ASP A 108 -13.35 8.09 6.70
C ASP A 108 -12.49 7.11 7.52
N TYR A 109 -11.40 6.64 6.92
CA TYR A 109 -10.51 5.65 7.52
C TYR A 109 -9.05 5.85 7.09
N GLU A 110 -8.13 5.69 8.05
CA GLU A 110 -6.71 5.96 7.84
C GLU A 110 -6.00 4.96 6.91
N GLY A 111 -6.58 3.77 6.78
CA GLY A 111 -6.11 2.75 5.84
C GLY A 111 -6.53 2.98 4.39
N ILE A 112 -7.35 3.99 4.08
CA ILE A 112 -7.78 4.29 2.70
C ILE A 112 -7.23 5.63 2.23
N ILE A 113 -6.56 5.64 1.07
CA ILE A 113 -6.15 6.87 0.38
C ILE A 113 -7.18 7.21 -0.69
N ASN A 114 -7.84 8.36 -0.52
CA ASN A 114 -8.91 8.84 -1.39
C ASN A 114 -8.37 9.77 -2.47
N VAL A 115 -8.12 9.26 -3.67
CA VAL A 115 -7.59 10.02 -4.79
C VAL A 115 -8.69 10.84 -5.47
N MET A 116 -8.48 12.15 -5.60
CA MET A 116 -9.47 13.08 -6.17
C MET A 116 -9.42 13.21 -7.70
N ASN A 117 -8.24 13.17 -8.31
CA ASN A 117 -8.08 13.58 -9.72
C ASN A 117 -8.77 12.64 -10.73
N THR A 118 -8.27 11.41 -10.83
CA THR A 118 -8.77 10.35 -11.73
C THR A 118 -8.35 8.99 -11.17
N LYS A 119 -9.08 7.93 -11.50
CA LYS A 119 -8.67 6.55 -11.16
C LYS A 119 -7.36 6.14 -11.83
N ASP A 120 -7.01 6.74 -12.96
CA ASP A 120 -5.87 6.32 -13.77
C ASP A 120 -4.53 6.72 -13.13
N VAL A 121 -4.54 7.66 -12.17
CA VAL A 121 -3.34 8.04 -11.39
C VAL A 121 -3.09 7.13 -10.19
N ILE A 122 -4.06 6.29 -9.82
CA ILE A 122 -3.94 5.39 -8.65
C ILE A 122 -2.70 4.50 -8.70
N PRO A 123 -2.34 3.85 -9.84
CA PRO A 123 -1.13 3.03 -9.89
C PRO A 123 0.13 3.81 -9.54
N TRP A 124 0.23 5.07 -9.98
CA TRP A 124 1.35 5.95 -9.62
C TRP A 124 1.33 6.30 -8.13
N VAL A 125 0.18 6.69 -7.59
CA VAL A 125 0.03 6.99 -6.15
C VAL A 125 0.42 5.79 -5.31
N ALA A 126 -0.04 4.60 -5.66
CA ALA A 126 0.32 3.38 -4.93
C ALA A 126 1.81 3.06 -4.99
N GLY A 127 2.46 3.29 -6.14
CA GLY A 127 3.91 3.16 -6.27
C GLY A 127 4.66 4.16 -5.40
N ALA A 128 4.24 5.43 -5.42
CA ALA A 128 4.81 6.49 -4.59
C ALA A 128 4.68 6.18 -3.09
N GLU A 129 3.49 5.78 -2.64
CA GLU A 129 3.19 5.41 -1.25
C GLU A 129 3.98 4.18 -0.79
N ALA A 130 4.02 3.13 -1.62
CA ALA A 130 4.76 1.90 -1.29
C ALA A 130 6.28 2.11 -1.25
N ALA A 131 6.81 3.04 -2.05
CA ALA A 131 8.24 3.36 -2.07
C ALA A 131 8.63 4.44 -1.04
N CYS A 132 7.66 5.12 -0.43
CA CYS A 132 7.91 6.20 0.50
C CYS A 132 8.50 5.67 1.82
N GLY A 133 9.66 6.19 2.21
CA GLY A 133 10.29 5.82 3.47
C GLY A 133 9.42 6.24 4.67
N VAL A 134 9.52 5.50 5.77
CA VAL A 134 8.76 5.76 7.02
C VAL A 134 9.04 7.13 7.65
N ASN A 135 10.18 7.74 7.34
CA ASN A 135 10.59 9.08 7.76
C ASN A 135 10.35 10.15 6.68
N LYS A 136 9.56 9.85 5.66
CA LYS A 136 9.27 10.74 4.52
C LYS A 136 7.76 10.82 4.28
N ALA A 137 7.36 11.82 3.50
CA ALA A 137 6.01 11.98 2.99
C ALA A 137 6.04 12.18 1.48
N CYS A 138 4.95 11.80 0.83
CA CYS A 138 4.69 12.12 -0.56
C CYS A 138 4.30 13.60 -0.75
N THR A 139 4.14 14.39 0.32
CA THR A 139 3.79 15.82 0.25
C THR A 139 4.80 16.54 -0.63
N ASN A 140 4.28 17.31 -1.61
CA ASN A 140 5.07 18.05 -2.60
C ASN A 140 5.95 17.16 -3.51
N MET A 141 5.75 15.83 -3.54
CA MET A 141 6.43 14.93 -4.46
C MET A 141 6.05 15.28 -5.90
N LEU A 142 7.05 15.33 -6.78
CA LEU A 142 6.86 15.53 -8.21
C LEU A 142 6.15 14.31 -8.80
N TYR A 143 5.08 14.55 -9.55
CA TYR A 143 4.47 13.53 -10.39
C TYR A 143 5.36 13.31 -11.61
N ASP A 144 5.99 12.13 -11.69
CA ASP A 144 6.89 11.71 -12.76
C ASP A 144 6.26 10.65 -13.69
N GLY A 145 4.95 10.43 -13.60
CA GLY A 145 4.23 9.50 -14.46
C GLY A 145 3.91 10.06 -15.85
N GLU A 146 3.44 9.17 -16.73
CA GLU A 146 3.22 9.47 -18.15
C GLU A 146 1.79 9.94 -18.49
N LEU A 147 0.91 10.14 -17.49
CA LEU A 147 -0.45 10.59 -17.78
C LEU A 147 -0.45 12.00 -18.35
N GLU A 148 -0.86 12.12 -19.62
CA GLU A 148 -0.95 13.40 -20.32
C GLU A 148 -2.07 14.30 -19.77
N GLU A 149 -3.15 13.70 -19.24
CA GLU A 149 -4.35 14.40 -18.78
C GLU A 149 -4.64 14.13 -17.30
N ILE A 150 -4.00 14.89 -16.41
CA ILE A 150 -4.44 15.01 -15.01
C ILE A 150 -5.15 16.36 -14.87
N ASN A 151 -6.46 16.33 -14.61
CA ASN A 151 -7.19 17.56 -14.35
C ASN A 151 -6.71 18.17 -13.02
N CYS A 152 -6.01 19.29 -13.13
CA CYS A 152 -5.45 20.06 -12.01
C CYS A 152 -6.01 21.48 -11.97
N GLN A 153 -7.15 21.75 -12.62
CA GLN A 153 -7.81 23.05 -12.61
C GLN A 153 -8.60 23.25 -11.31
N TYR A 154 -7.88 23.42 -10.21
CA TYR A 154 -8.45 23.67 -8.89
C TYR A 154 -8.17 25.09 -8.44
N THR A 155 -9.17 25.71 -7.84
CA THR A 155 -9.02 26.94 -7.06
C THR A 155 -8.32 26.62 -5.72
N GLN A 156 -7.75 27.65 -5.08
CA GLN A 156 -7.15 27.48 -3.75
C GLN A 156 -8.17 26.99 -2.71
N ALA A 157 -9.42 27.46 -2.78
CA ALA A 157 -10.49 27.00 -1.89
C ALA A 157 -10.84 25.51 -2.10
N GLU A 158 -10.80 25.02 -3.34
CA GLU A 158 -11.01 23.59 -3.62
C GLU A 158 -9.85 22.74 -3.10
N LEU A 159 -8.61 23.20 -3.21
CA LEU A 159 -7.43 22.52 -2.65
C LEU A 159 -7.46 22.50 -1.12
N GLU A 160 -7.82 23.62 -0.48
CA GLU A 160 -8.02 23.69 0.97
C GLU A 160 -9.12 22.71 1.42
N ASN A 161 -10.26 22.68 0.72
CA ASN A 161 -11.34 21.76 1.01
C ASN A 161 -10.94 20.30 0.78
N ALA A 162 -10.11 20.01 -0.22
CA ALA A 162 -9.59 18.67 -0.48
C ALA A 162 -8.76 18.18 0.71
N ILE A 163 -7.89 19.02 1.28
CA ILE A 163 -7.12 18.69 2.48
C ILE A 163 -8.05 18.37 3.65
N THR A 164 -9.04 19.22 3.92
CA THR A 164 -9.97 19.00 5.06
C THR A 164 -10.94 17.84 4.85
N SER A 165 -11.17 17.44 3.59
CA SER A 165 -12.03 16.31 3.24
C SER A 165 -11.27 14.99 3.05
N GLY A 166 -9.99 14.91 3.48
CA GLY A 166 -9.19 13.69 3.41
C GLY A 166 -8.91 13.23 1.97
N LYS A 167 -8.70 14.17 1.03
CA LYS A 167 -8.46 13.85 -0.38
C LYS A 167 -6.98 13.99 -0.73
N PHE A 168 -6.42 12.91 -1.26
CA PHE A 168 -5.12 12.92 -1.92
C PHE A 168 -5.28 13.55 -3.32
N VAL A 169 -4.53 14.63 -3.57
CA VAL A 169 -4.67 15.42 -4.80
C VAL A 169 -3.30 15.69 -5.40
N ILE A 170 -3.17 15.48 -6.71
CA ILE A 170 -2.10 16.06 -7.52
C ILE A 170 -2.57 17.41 -8.03
N HIS A 171 -1.77 18.45 -7.80
CA HIS A 171 -2.10 19.81 -8.18
C HIS A 171 -0.95 20.44 -8.97
N LYS A 172 -1.26 21.53 -9.68
CA LYS A 172 -0.26 22.32 -10.39
C LYS A 172 0.45 23.26 -9.42
N CYS A 173 1.78 23.17 -9.35
CA CYS A 173 2.66 24.05 -8.59
C CYS A 173 3.68 24.67 -9.56
N GLY A 174 3.42 25.92 -9.98
CA GLY A 174 4.15 26.50 -11.12
C GLY A 174 3.85 25.73 -12.41
N ASP A 175 4.88 25.17 -13.05
CA ASP A 175 4.75 24.34 -14.26
C ASP A 175 4.80 22.83 -13.96
N GLU A 176 4.98 22.44 -12.69
CA GLU A 176 5.07 21.04 -12.27
C GLU A 176 3.75 20.53 -11.69
N LEU A 177 3.54 19.22 -11.81
CA LEU A 177 2.47 18.52 -11.10
C LEU A 177 3.06 17.90 -9.83
N ARG A 178 2.47 18.20 -8.68
CA ARG A 178 2.96 17.73 -7.39
C ARG A 178 1.82 17.24 -6.52
N VAL A 179 2.13 16.33 -5.60
CA VAL A 179 1.19 15.92 -4.55
C VAL A 179 0.97 17.10 -3.61
N LEU A 180 -0.30 17.46 -3.39
CA LEU A 180 -0.68 18.58 -2.52
C LEU A 180 -0.30 18.31 -1.06
N ARG A 181 -0.73 17.16 -0.54
CA ARG A 181 -0.48 16.70 0.83
C ARG A 181 -0.62 15.19 0.88
N ASP A 182 0.25 14.54 1.64
CA ASP A 182 0.24 13.10 1.84
C ASP A 182 -0.72 12.69 2.97
N ILE A 183 -2.00 12.57 2.62
CA ILE A 183 -3.10 12.27 3.55
C ILE A 183 -3.96 11.09 3.10
N ASN A 184 -4.65 10.50 4.05
CA ASN A 184 -5.67 9.47 3.84
C ASN A 184 -7.09 10.06 3.98
N SER A 185 -8.08 9.18 3.87
CA SER A 185 -9.51 9.51 3.89
C SER A 185 -10.07 9.83 5.27
N LEU A 186 -9.30 9.67 6.36
CA LEU A 186 -9.79 9.95 7.71
C LEU A 186 -10.09 11.44 7.89
N THR A 187 -11.31 11.74 8.30
CA THR A 187 -11.79 13.10 8.60
C THR A 187 -12.33 13.22 10.01
N THR A 188 -12.93 12.16 10.55
CA THR A 188 -13.45 12.10 11.92
C THR A 188 -12.34 11.80 12.91
N VAL A 189 -11.97 12.79 13.72
CA VAL A 189 -10.99 12.62 14.81
C VAL A 189 -11.69 12.30 16.13
N THR A 190 -11.04 11.45 16.94
CA THR A 190 -11.47 11.08 18.29
C THR A 190 -10.36 11.33 19.29
N GLU A 191 -10.62 11.11 20.59
CA GLU A 191 -9.60 11.19 21.64
C GLU A 191 -8.47 10.18 21.42
N ASP A 192 -8.81 8.96 20.98
CA ASP A 192 -7.84 7.88 20.70
C ASP A 192 -7.19 8.01 19.32
N LYS A 193 -7.86 8.67 18.37
CA LYS A 193 -7.43 8.80 16.97
C LYS A 193 -7.48 10.26 16.53
N GLY A 194 -6.47 11.02 16.93
CA GLY A 194 -6.33 12.45 16.59
C GLY A 194 -5.92 12.71 15.14
N SER A 195 -5.74 14.00 14.79
CA SER A 195 -5.43 14.44 13.43
C SER A 195 -4.12 13.88 12.85
N ILE A 196 -3.18 13.44 13.70
CA ILE A 196 -1.93 12.82 13.25
C ILE A 196 -2.16 11.54 12.43
N PHE A 197 -3.28 10.84 12.65
CA PHE A 197 -3.67 9.65 11.88
C PHE A 197 -4.18 9.97 10.47
N GLN A 198 -4.42 11.24 10.15
CA GLN A 198 -4.80 11.66 8.80
C GLN A 198 -3.60 11.69 7.85
N GLU A 199 -2.37 11.64 8.37
CA GLU A 199 -1.13 11.73 7.61
C GLU A 199 -0.58 10.34 7.30
N ASN A 200 -0.30 10.05 6.02
CA ASN A 200 0.17 8.72 5.64
C ASN A 200 1.59 8.43 6.16
N GLN A 201 2.42 9.45 6.45
CA GLN A 201 3.69 9.23 7.14
C GLN A 201 3.47 8.53 8.48
N THR A 202 2.51 9.02 9.27
CA THR A 202 2.12 8.41 10.55
C THR A 202 1.66 6.98 10.33
N ILE A 203 0.82 6.74 9.31
CA ILE A 203 0.30 5.40 9.01
C ILE A 203 1.42 4.44 8.62
N ARG A 204 2.31 4.84 7.71
CA ARG A 204 3.51 4.06 7.35
C ARG A 204 4.38 3.74 8.56
N MET A 205 4.52 4.68 9.49
CA MET A 205 5.32 4.47 10.70
C MET A 205 4.66 3.46 11.66
N ILE A 206 3.37 3.61 12.00
CA ILE A 206 2.70 2.67 12.91
C ILE A 206 2.57 1.28 12.30
N ASP A 207 2.38 1.20 10.97
CA ASP A 207 2.32 -0.06 10.23
C ASP A 207 3.70 -0.73 10.24
N TYR A 208 4.78 0.02 9.99
CA TYR A 208 6.15 -0.49 10.09
C TYR A 208 6.46 -1.03 11.49
N ILE A 209 6.06 -0.33 12.55
CA ILE A 209 6.24 -0.78 13.94
C ILE A 209 5.50 -2.11 14.14
N ALA A 210 4.23 -2.19 13.75
CA ALA A 210 3.43 -3.40 13.91
C ALA A 210 4.06 -4.60 13.18
N ASP A 211 4.45 -4.43 11.92
CA ASP A 211 5.03 -5.50 11.10
C ASP A 211 6.39 -5.97 11.65
N ASN A 212 7.28 -5.05 12.04
CA ASN A 212 8.60 -5.40 12.54
C ASN A 212 8.54 -6.04 13.93
N VAL A 213 7.68 -5.55 14.82
CA VAL A 213 7.45 -6.17 16.14
C VAL A 213 6.86 -7.57 15.98
N ALA A 214 5.86 -7.74 15.11
CA ALA A 214 5.29 -9.05 14.80
C ALA A 214 6.34 -9.99 14.20
N SER A 215 7.18 -9.52 13.29
CA SER A 215 8.27 -10.29 12.69
C SER A 215 9.30 -10.74 13.72
N VAL A 216 9.73 -9.86 14.64
CA VAL A 216 10.61 -10.20 15.76
C VAL A 216 9.98 -11.30 16.61
N PHE A 217 8.71 -11.12 17.01
CA PHE A 217 8.01 -12.09 17.85
C PHE A 217 7.86 -13.46 17.17
N ASN A 218 7.41 -13.48 15.91
CA ASN A 218 7.17 -14.69 15.13
C ASN A 218 8.46 -15.44 14.77
N SER A 219 9.55 -14.74 14.48
CA SER A 219 10.81 -15.37 14.08
C SER A 219 11.59 -15.93 15.27
N LYS A 220 11.62 -15.22 16.40
CA LYS A 220 12.50 -15.53 17.53
C LYS A 220 11.80 -16.12 18.76
N TYR A 221 10.58 -15.68 19.09
CA TYR A 221 9.97 -15.94 20.39
C TYR A 221 8.86 -17.00 20.37
N ILE A 222 7.99 -16.97 19.37
CA ILE A 222 6.81 -17.84 19.32
C ILE A 222 7.20 -19.33 19.42
N GLY A 223 6.71 -20.00 20.46
CA GLY A 223 7.00 -21.42 20.73
C GLY A 223 8.45 -21.76 21.10
N LYS A 224 9.36 -20.77 21.18
CA LYS A 224 10.80 -20.98 21.36
C LYS A 224 11.32 -20.47 22.70
N ILE A 225 10.85 -19.31 23.16
CA ILE A 225 11.34 -18.65 24.38
C ILE A 225 10.25 -18.68 25.46
N PRO A 226 10.57 -19.05 26.72
CA PRO A 226 9.61 -19.03 27.81
C PRO A 226 9.05 -17.63 28.09
N ASN A 227 7.78 -17.55 28.49
CA ASN A 227 7.18 -16.32 29.01
C ASN A 227 7.48 -16.14 30.51
N ASP A 228 8.77 -16.05 30.85
CA ASP A 228 9.25 -15.63 32.15
C ASP A 228 9.91 -14.24 32.06
N ASP A 229 10.40 -13.72 33.19
CA ASP A 229 10.96 -12.36 33.25
C ASP A 229 12.17 -12.21 32.30
N ALA A 230 12.99 -13.26 32.17
CA ALA A 230 14.14 -13.26 31.28
C ALA A 230 13.71 -13.25 29.80
N GLY A 231 12.73 -14.06 29.43
CA GLY A 231 12.18 -14.10 28.07
C GLY A 231 11.51 -12.79 27.66
N ARG A 232 10.73 -12.18 28.55
CA ARG A 232 10.11 -10.86 28.30
C ARG A 232 11.14 -9.74 28.21
N ASN A 233 12.17 -9.75 29.06
CA ASN A 233 13.28 -8.80 28.96
C ASN A 233 14.07 -8.96 27.65
N SER A 234 14.26 -10.20 27.17
CA SER A 234 14.86 -10.45 25.87
C SER A 234 14.01 -9.86 24.74
N LEU A 235 12.69 -10.12 24.75
CA LEU A 235 11.76 -9.56 23.76
C LEU A 235 11.76 -8.03 23.76
N ARG A 236 11.72 -7.43 24.95
CA ARG A 236 11.83 -5.97 25.12
C ARG A 236 13.10 -5.42 24.49
N ASN A 237 14.25 -6.07 24.70
CA ASN A 237 15.52 -5.64 24.11
C ASN A 237 15.53 -5.74 22.57
N ASP A 238 15.01 -6.83 22.00
CA ASP A 238 14.92 -6.97 20.55
C ASP A 238 13.97 -5.94 19.92
N ILE A 239 12.82 -5.67 20.55
CA ILE A 239 11.88 -4.65 20.09
C ILE A 239 12.50 -3.26 20.19
N ARG A 240 13.24 -2.96 21.26
CA ARG A 240 13.94 -1.67 21.42
C ARG A 240 14.88 -1.37 20.24
N GLU A 241 15.50 -2.38 19.65
CA GLU A 241 16.35 -2.16 18.47
C GLU A 241 15.56 -1.71 17.22
N VAL A 242 14.27 -2.08 17.10
CA VAL A 242 13.37 -1.54 16.06
C VAL A 242 13.18 -0.03 16.25
N PHE A 243 12.91 0.41 17.48
CA PHE A 243 12.70 1.83 17.79
C PHE A 243 13.99 2.66 17.69
N LYS A 244 15.12 2.12 18.13
CA LYS A 244 16.43 2.77 17.91
C LYS A 244 16.74 2.95 16.43
N HIS A 245 16.35 1.99 15.59
CA HIS A 245 16.47 2.17 14.15
C HIS A 245 15.62 3.34 13.66
N LEU A 246 14.35 3.43 14.08
CA LEU A 246 13.45 4.54 13.75
C LEU A 246 14.00 5.90 14.21
N GLU A 247 14.56 5.99 15.42
CA GLU A 247 15.26 7.21 15.89
C GLU A 247 16.48 7.55 15.02
N SER A 248 17.28 6.54 14.67
CA SER A 248 18.51 6.76 13.88
C SER A 248 18.25 7.35 12.49
N ILE A 249 17.08 7.04 11.91
CA ILE A 249 16.62 7.60 10.63
C ILE A 249 15.74 8.83 10.82
N ARG A 250 15.57 9.32 12.06
CA ARG A 250 14.73 10.47 12.40
C ARG A 250 13.27 10.30 11.97
N ALA A 251 12.72 9.09 12.13
CA ALA A 251 11.28 8.85 11.99
C ALA A 251 10.53 9.19 13.29
N ILE A 252 11.18 8.99 14.44
CA ILE A 252 10.63 9.25 15.78
C ILE A 252 11.65 10.02 16.62
N GLU A 253 11.17 10.67 17.68
CA GLU A 253 11.99 11.38 18.66
C GLU A 253 11.61 11.03 20.10
N ASP A 254 12.49 11.41 21.03
CA ASP A 254 12.31 11.28 22.47
C ASP A 254 11.95 9.85 22.94
N PHE A 255 12.51 8.82 22.28
CA PHE A 255 12.25 7.43 22.67
C PHE A 255 13.23 6.94 23.72
N SER A 256 12.71 6.39 24.80
CA SER A 256 13.48 5.93 25.96
C SER A 256 13.14 4.49 26.34
N GLU A 257 13.83 3.97 27.36
CA GLU A 257 13.51 2.66 27.91
C GLU A 257 12.12 2.62 28.60
N GLU A 258 11.63 3.74 29.11
CA GLU A 258 10.33 3.81 29.78
C GLU A 258 9.16 3.74 28.78
N ASP A 259 9.44 4.02 27.50
CA ASP A 259 8.47 4.01 26.42
C ASP A 259 8.17 2.62 25.87
N ILE A 260 8.75 1.56 26.45
CA ILE A 260 8.47 0.18 26.10
C ILE A 260 8.29 -0.69 27.34
N SER A 261 7.12 -1.32 27.43
CA SER A 261 6.84 -2.38 28.40
C SER A 261 6.46 -3.69 27.71
N VAL A 262 6.92 -4.80 28.28
CA VAL A 262 6.62 -6.15 27.83
C VAL A 262 6.20 -6.97 29.05
N GLU A 263 4.90 -7.10 29.20
CA GLU A 263 4.29 -7.72 30.37
C GLU A 263 3.67 -9.07 30.04
N ARG A 264 3.44 -9.87 31.08
CA ARG A 264 2.67 -11.10 30.93
C ARG A 264 1.21 -10.73 30.71
N GLY A 265 0.58 -11.32 29.70
CA GLY A 265 -0.85 -11.18 29.45
C GLY A 265 -1.70 -12.00 30.41
N THR A 266 -3.01 -12.01 30.15
CA THR A 266 -4.00 -12.74 30.97
C THR A 266 -3.79 -14.25 30.98
N GLU A 267 -3.21 -14.81 29.91
CA GLU A 267 -2.90 -16.22 29.78
C GLU A 267 -1.43 -16.51 30.08
N ARG A 268 -1.12 -17.75 30.47
CA ARG A 268 0.27 -18.16 30.73
C ARG A 268 1.20 -17.96 29.54
N ARG A 269 0.68 -18.07 28.32
CA ARG A 269 1.44 -17.98 27.08
C ARG A 269 1.34 -16.61 26.39
N SER A 270 0.50 -15.70 26.89
CA SER A 270 0.34 -14.39 26.26
C SER A 270 1.30 -13.36 26.85
N VAL A 271 1.74 -12.46 25.99
CA VAL A 271 2.51 -11.26 26.34
C VAL A 271 1.76 -10.04 25.82
N VAL A 272 1.89 -8.92 26.52
CA VAL A 272 1.32 -7.64 26.12
C VAL A 272 2.49 -6.68 25.96
N ILE A 273 2.56 -6.03 24.80
CA ILE A 273 3.57 -5.03 24.49
C ILE A 273 2.85 -3.68 24.44
N LEU A 274 3.36 -2.71 25.17
CA LEU A 274 2.94 -1.32 25.08
C LEU A 274 4.15 -0.48 24.66
N THR A 275 3.96 0.38 23.67
CA THR A 275 4.99 1.29 23.18
C THR A 275 4.43 2.71 23.06
N ASN A 276 5.12 3.68 23.64
CA ASN A 276 4.82 5.09 23.49
C ASN A 276 5.79 5.70 22.46
N VAL A 277 5.28 6.44 21.49
CA VAL A 277 6.08 6.91 20.36
C VAL A 277 5.68 8.33 19.99
N THR A 278 6.67 9.19 19.78
CA THR A 278 6.50 10.52 19.22
C THR A 278 7.00 10.55 17.79
N VAL A 279 6.08 10.75 16.83
CA VAL A 279 6.42 10.81 15.40
C VAL A 279 7.03 12.16 15.07
N ILE A 280 8.16 12.18 14.35
CA ILE A 280 8.71 13.43 13.83
C ILE A 280 7.87 13.86 12.61
N GLY A 281 7.20 15.01 12.75
CA GLY A 281 6.47 15.62 11.65
C GLY A 281 7.39 16.22 10.58
N LEU A 282 6.88 16.32 9.35
CA LEU A 282 7.58 16.94 8.23
C LEU A 282 7.09 18.37 8.01
N MET A 283 8.00 19.28 7.64
CA MET A 283 7.66 20.68 7.40
C MET A 283 6.72 20.81 6.18
N ASP A 284 5.53 21.37 6.38
CA ASP A 284 4.53 21.64 5.33
C ASP A 284 4.16 23.14 5.19
N LYS A 285 4.23 23.89 6.30
CA LYS A 285 3.85 25.31 6.38
C LYS A 285 5.00 26.17 6.88
N LEU A 286 5.22 27.32 6.22
CA LEU A 286 6.20 28.34 6.62
C LEU A 286 5.50 29.69 6.82
N TYR A 287 5.56 30.22 8.04
CA TYR A 287 5.16 31.59 8.35
C TYR A 287 6.42 32.44 8.51
N MET A 288 6.58 33.48 7.69
CA MET A 288 7.75 34.35 7.71
C MET A 288 7.33 35.81 7.93
N THR A 289 8.00 36.48 8.88
CA THR A 289 7.89 37.93 9.09
C THR A 289 9.26 38.55 8.86
N THR A 290 9.34 39.56 7.98
CA THR A 290 10.57 40.33 7.76
C THR A 290 10.37 41.75 8.29
N VAL A 291 11.28 42.20 9.16
CA VAL A 291 11.29 43.57 9.67
C VAL A 291 12.45 44.32 9.01
N ILE A 292 12.15 45.46 8.39
CA ILE A 292 13.15 46.37 7.81
C ILE A 292 13.40 47.49 8.83
N ASN A 293 14.67 47.69 9.19
CA ASN A 293 15.11 48.78 10.06
C ASN A 293 15.31 50.08 9.28
#